data_AF-A0AAD8CUA1-F1
#
_entry.id   AF-A0AAD8CUA1-F1
#
_cell.length_a   1.000
_cell.length_b   1.000
_cell.length_c   1.000
_cell.angle_alpha   90.00
_cell.angle_beta   90.00
_cell.angle_gamma   90.00
#
_symmetry.space_group_name_H-M   'P 1'
#
loop_
_entity.id
_entity.type
_entity.pdbx_description
1 polymer ?
#
loop_
_entity_poly.entity_id
_entity_poly.type
_entity_poly.pdbx_seq_one_letter_code
_entity_poly.pdbx_strand_id
1 'polypeptide(L)'
;MHRRKLRLAIEDYREAETGKGLSKAADMDHHWVAKAWLSDIGLPQYSQAFQNHLVDGRMLSSLSRRDLEKYLSVSKKLHQVSIMLAIELLHLLSFDKEVLQERRSHCENQNTDPIVWTSQRVMKWIRDIDLKEYVDSLQNSGVHGAVLVLEPAFHTEAMANSLGIPSSKHIVRRHLMEEMRALISSARVGLQQGFERSIPPTVILQGSLGRLSSSMRRPSADEHSLKGRAGKPPLSKAFSGKEPDGRYNSLPREGRGEGRPHKPEGSPKHSFTEIEVTNV
;
A
#
# COMPACT_ATOMS: atom_id res chain seq x y z
N MET A 1 14.02 -5.23 -7.70
CA MET A 1 13.01 -4.28 -8.23
C MET A 1 13.20 -4.01 -9.72
N HIS A 2 14.37 -3.59 -10.21
CA HIS A 2 14.56 -3.24 -11.64
C HIS A 2 14.23 -4.36 -12.65
N ARG A 3 14.64 -5.60 -12.39
CA ARG A 3 14.24 -6.76 -13.23
C ARG A 3 12.72 -6.97 -13.28
N ARG A 4 11.99 -6.60 -12.22
CA ARG A 4 10.53 -6.66 -12.19
C ARG A 4 9.93 -5.56 -13.05
N LYS A 5 10.43 -4.33 -12.93
CA LYS A 5 10.02 -3.19 -13.77
C LYS A 5 10.11 -3.51 -15.26
N LEU A 6 11.25 -4.05 -15.70
CA LEU A 6 11.45 -4.45 -17.09
C LEU A 6 10.46 -5.53 -17.54
N ARG A 7 10.23 -6.56 -16.72
CA ARG A 7 9.25 -7.62 -17.05
C ARG A 7 7.84 -7.06 -17.20
N LEU A 8 7.39 -6.24 -16.25
CA LEU A 8 6.06 -5.62 -16.29
C LEU A 8 5.90 -4.70 -17.50
N ALA A 9 6.93 -3.93 -17.85
CA ALA A 9 6.90 -3.10 -19.05
C ALA A 9 6.78 -3.95 -20.32
N ILE A 10 7.56 -5.03 -20.45
CA ILE A 10 7.49 -5.94 -21.60
C ILE A 10 6.10 -6.60 -21.70
N GLU A 11 5.53 -7.04 -20.58
CA GLU A 11 4.18 -7.62 -20.53
C GLU A 11 3.13 -6.61 -21.00
N ASP A 12 3.16 -5.39 -20.49
CA ASP A 12 2.27 -4.28 -20.86
C ASP A 12 2.39 -3.91 -22.36
N TYR A 13 3.61 -3.88 -22.90
CA TYR A 13 3.82 -3.66 -24.35
C TYR A 13 3.27 -4.81 -25.21
N ARG A 14 3.44 -6.07 -24.78
CA ARG A 14 2.87 -7.23 -25.49
C ARG A 14 1.35 -7.18 -25.49
N GLU A 15 0.74 -6.77 -24.39
CA GLU A 15 -0.71 -6.59 -24.32
C GLU A 15 -1.18 -5.44 -25.23
N ALA A 16 -0.42 -4.35 -25.30
CA ALA A 16 -0.72 -3.23 -26.19
C ALA A 16 -0.69 -3.64 -27.68
N GLU A 17 0.25 -4.50 -28.08
CA GLU A 17 0.34 -5.05 -29.44
C GLU A 17 -0.89 -5.90 -29.84
N THR A 18 -1.66 -6.41 -28.85
CA THR A 18 -2.93 -7.13 -29.12
C THR A 18 -4.12 -6.19 -29.38
N GLY A 19 -3.90 -4.87 -29.46
CA GLY A 19 -4.90 -3.87 -29.80
C GLY A 19 -5.52 -3.13 -28.62
N LYS A 20 -5.09 -3.40 -27.38
CA LYS A 20 -5.63 -2.77 -26.16
C LYS A 20 -4.96 -1.45 -25.76
N GLY A 21 -3.89 -1.04 -26.45
CA GLY A 21 -3.06 0.09 -26.03
C GLY A 21 -2.29 -0.21 -24.73
N LEU A 22 -1.42 0.71 -24.32
CA LEU A 22 -0.70 0.60 -23.04
C LEU A 22 -1.66 0.81 -21.86
N SER A 23 -1.41 0.14 -20.75
CA SER A 23 -2.17 0.39 -19.52
C SER A 23 -1.99 1.82 -19.01
N LYS A 24 -3.03 2.38 -18.37
CA LYS A 24 -2.96 3.69 -17.70
C LYS A 24 -1.90 3.77 -16.61
N ALA A 25 -1.54 2.64 -16.02
CA ALA A 25 -0.43 2.53 -15.07
C ALA A 25 0.94 2.91 -15.70
N ALA A 26 1.07 2.88 -17.03
CA ALA A 26 2.26 3.32 -17.74
C ALA A 26 2.44 4.85 -17.73
N ASP A 27 1.36 5.62 -17.60
CA ASP A 27 1.37 7.09 -17.56
C ASP A 27 1.91 7.64 -16.22
N MET A 28 2.01 6.77 -15.21
CA MET A 28 2.48 7.10 -13.87
C MET A 28 3.95 6.75 -13.74
N ASP A 29 4.83 7.63 -14.20
CA ASP A 29 6.27 7.40 -14.14
C ASP A 29 6.82 7.36 -12.70
N HIS A 30 8.05 6.88 -12.58
CA HIS A 30 8.71 6.72 -11.28
C HIS A 30 9.01 8.04 -10.56
N HIS A 31 9.15 9.15 -11.30
CA HIS A 31 9.39 10.46 -10.73
C HIS A 31 8.10 10.99 -10.08
N TRP A 32 6.98 10.90 -10.79
CA TRP A 32 5.67 11.26 -10.27
C TRP A 32 5.31 10.41 -9.04
N VAL A 33 5.54 9.09 -9.09
CA VAL A 33 5.31 8.21 -7.94
C VAL A 33 6.16 8.64 -6.73
N ALA A 34 7.45 8.88 -6.94
CA ALA A 34 8.37 9.21 -5.85
C ALA A 34 8.21 10.63 -5.29
N LYS A 35 7.84 11.62 -6.12
CA LYS A 35 7.83 13.05 -5.75
C LYS A 35 6.44 13.62 -5.48
N ALA A 36 5.43 13.20 -6.24
CA ALA A 36 4.07 13.69 -6.09
C ALA A 36 3.23 12.72 -5.27
N TRP A 37 3.06 11.48 -5.75
CA TRP A 37 2.11 10.54 -5.16
C TRP A 37 2.43 10.15 -3.71
N LEU A 38 3.71 9.88 -3.38
CA LEU A 38 4.10 9.62 -2.00
C LEU A 38 3.82 10.81 -1.07
N SER A 39 3.98 12.04 -1.58
CA SER A 39 3.63 13.25 -0.83
C SER A 39 2.11 13.34 -0.62
N ASP A 40 1.35 13.07 -1.68
CA ASP A 40 -0.12 13.09 -1.66
C ASP A 40 -0.70 12.11 -0.64
N ILE A 41 -0.08 10.95 -0.43
CA ILE A 41 -0.54 9.97 0.56
C ILE A 41 0.05 10.21 1.96
N GLY A 42 0.87 11.26 2.13
CA GLY A 42 1.46 11.65 3.41
C GLY A 42 2.65 10.80 3.83
N LEU A 43 3.41 10.26 2.87
CA LEU A 43 4.60 9.42 3.10
C LEU A 43 5.84 9.85 2.28
N PRO A 44 6.18 11.15 2.18
CA PRO A 44 7.32 11.62 1.37
C PRO A 44 8.68 11.09 1.85
N GLN A 45 8.79 10.65 3.11
CA GLN A 45 10.02 10.07 3.66
C GLN A 45 10.50 8.82 2.92
N TYR A 46 9.63 8.12 2.17
CA TYR A 46 10.02 6.96 1.36
C TYR A 46 10.42 7.31 -0.08
N SER A 47 10.38 8.59 -0.45
CA SER A 47 10.66 9.08 -1.81
C SER A 47 11.98 8.55 -2.38
N GLN A 48 13.05 8.61 -1.59
CA GLN A 48 14.38 8.19 -2.06
C GLN A 48 14.43 6.70 -2.39
N ALA A 49 13.79 5.84 -1.58
CA ALA A 49 13.77 4.40 -1.83
C ALA A 49 12.97 4.04 -3.09
N PHE A 50 11.81 4.68 -3.28
CA PHE A 50 10.99 4.51 -4.48
C PHE A 50 11.71 5.00 -5.74
N GLN A 51 12.39 6.15 -5.66
CA GLN A 51 13.21 6.70 -6.73
C GLN A 51 14.36 5.74 -7.11
N ASN A 52 15.14 5.27 -6.13
CA ASN A 52 16.26 4.35 -6.36
C ASN A 52 15.82 3.04 -7.02
N HIS A 53 14.62 2.57 -6.68
CA HIS A 53 14.05 1.35 -7.25
C HIS A 53 13.18 1.56 -8.50
N LEU A 54 13.10 2.80 -9.00
CA LEU A 54 12.37 3.20 -10.21
C LEU A 54 10.90 2.72 -10.21
N VAL A 55 10.25 2.80 -9.05
CA VAL A 55 8.87 2.33 -8.86
C VAL A 55 7.90 3.25 -9.64
N ASP A 56 7.35 2.76 -10.74
CA ASP A 56 6.29 3.40 -11.55
C ASP A 56 4.91 2.78 -11.25
N GLY A 57 3.84 3.24 -11.92
CA GLY A 57 2.47 2.75 -11.71
C GLY A 57 2.32 1.24 -11.90
N ARG A 58 2.97 0.66 -12.91
CA ARG A 58 3.00 -0.80 -13.13
C ARG A 58 3.66 -1.52 -11.96
N MET A 59 4.78 -1.00 -11.46
CA MET A 59 5.40 -1.55 -10.26
C MET A 59 4.46 -1.46 -9.07
N LEU A 60 3.80 -0.30 -8.83
CA LEU A 60 2.83 -0.10 -7.75
C LEU A 60 1.73 -1.16 -7.76
N SER A 61 1.10 -1.43 -8.91
CA SER A 61 0.01 -2.43 -9.01
C SER A 61 0.42 -3.84 -8.60
N SER A 62 1.73 -4.10 -8.62
CA SER A 62 2.31 -5.41 -8.33
C SER A 62 2.90 -5.51 -6.92
N LEU A 63 3.08 -4.39 -6.20
CA LEU A 63 3.75 -4.40 -4.89
C LEU A 63 2.97 -5.22 -3.86
N SER A 64 3.71 -5.98 -3.05
CA SER A 64 3.20 -6.63 -1.84
C SER A 64 3.71 -5.93 -0.59
N ARG A 65 3.07 -6.16 0.57
CA ARG A 65 3.57 -5.67 1.87
C ARG A 65 5.01 -6.11 2.15
N ARG A 66 5.36 -7.33 1.73
CA ARG A 66 6.73 -7.85 1.83
C ARG A 66 7.72 -7.05 0.99
N ASP A 67 7.32 -6.61 -0.20
CA ASP A 67 8.16 -5.77 -1.05
C ASP A 67 8.41 -4.40 -0.42
N LEU A 68 7.36 -3.81 0.18
CA LEU A 68 7.45 -2.53 0.90
C LEU A 68 8.49 -2.59 2.02
N GLU A 69 8.45 -3.65 2.84
CA GLU A 69 9.40 -3.84 3.94
C GLU A 69 10.81 -4.16 3.43
N LYS A 70 10.94 -5.16 2.55
CA LYS A 70 12.23 -5.71 2.14
C LYS A 70 13.04 -4.78 1.24
N TYR A 71 12.37 -4.04 0.35
CA TYR A 71 13.04 -3.26 -0.69
C TYR A 71 12.83 -1.75 -0.56
N LEU A 72 11.76 -1.30 0.07
CA LEU A 72 11.39 0.12 0.11
C LEU A 72 11.50 0.73 1.50
N SER A 73 12.07 -0.02 2.46
CA SER A 73 12.32 0.41 3.84
C SER A 73 11.06 0.86 4.61
N VAL A 74 9.89 0.36 4.21
CA VAL A 74 8.61 0.63 4.89
C VAL A 74 8.39 -0.41 5.98
N SER A 75 9.06 -0.25 7.13
CA SER A 75 8.95 -1.18 8.26
C SER A 75 7.70 -0.96 9.12
N LYS A 76 7.17 0.26 9.16
CA LYS A 76 5.97 0.59 9.96
C LYS A 76 4.72 -0.06 9.34
N LYS A 77 4.04 -0.94 10.09
CA LYS A 77 2.83 -1.64 9.63
C LYS A 77 1.73 -0.69 9.15
N LEU A 78 1.50 0.42 9.86
CA LEU A 78 0.50 1.41 9.45
C LEU A 78 0.85 2.07 8.11
N HIS A 79 2.13 2.33 7.84
CA HIS A 79 2.56 2.89 6.57
C HIS A 79 2.43 1.86 5.43
N GLN A 80 2.69 0.58 5.71
CA GLN A 80 2.43 -0.48 4.72
C GLN A 80 0.94 -0.54 4.37
N VAL A 81 0.05 -0.52 5.37
CA VAL A 81 -1.41 -0.49 5.15
C VAL A 81 -1.81 0.74 4.34
N SER A 82 -1.34 1.92 4.73
CA SER A 82 -1.58 3.19 4.01
C SER A 82 -1.20 3.09 2.52
N ILE A 83 0.01 2.62 2.21
CA ILE A 83 0.46 2.46 0.81
C ILE A 83 -0.41 1.46 0.06
N MET A 84 -0.77 0.32 0.68
CA MET A 84 -1.61 -0.69 0.02
C MET A 84 -3.01 -0.14 -0.30
N LEU A 85 -3.60 0.64 0.60
CA LEU A 85 -4.93 1.26 0.37
C LEU A 85 -4.86 2.37 -0.68
N ALA A 86 -3.77 3.12 -0.74
CA ALA A 86 -3.54 4.07 -1.81
C ALA A 86 -3.42 3.38 -3.18
N ILE A 87 -2.76 2.21 -3.23
CA ILE A 87 -2.70 1.37 -4.44
C ILE A 87 -4.09 0.83 -4.77
N GLU A 88 -4.88 0.39 -3.78
CA GLU A 88 -6.26 -0.04 -4.00
C GLU A 88 -7.14 1.07 -4.59
N LEU A 89 -7.00 2.31 -4.12
CA LEU A 89 -7.64 3.47 -4.76
C LEU A 89 -7.22 3.61 -6.23
N LEU A 90 -5.93 3.45 -6.55
CA LEU A 90 -5.49 3.47 -7.94
C LEU A 90 -6.14 2.35 -8.76
N HIS A 91 -6.28 1.14 -8.21
CA HIS A 91 -7.01 0.06 -8.86
C HIS A 91 -8.48 0.41 -9.12
N LEU A 92 -9.17 1.02 -8.14
CA LEU A 92 -10.56 1.48 -8.29
C LEU A 92 -10.73 2.53 -9.40
N LEU A 93 -9.67 3.29 -9.68
CA LEU A 93 -9.61 4.28 -10.75
C LEU A 93 -8.97 3.73 -12.03
N SER A 94 -8.73 2.42 -12.12
CA SER A 94 -8.05 1.77 -13.24
C SER A 94 -6.66 2.35 -13.55
N PHE A 95 -5.98 2.89 -12.53
CA PHE A 95 -4.74 3.67 -12.64
C PHE A 95 -4.84 4.90 -13.54
N ASP A 96 -6.05 5.40 -13.80
CA ASP A 96 -6.24 6.62 -14.58
C ASP A 96 -5.85 7.84 -13.73
N LYS A 97 -4.69 8.40 -14.05
CA LYS A 97 -4.08 9.50 -13.32
C LYS A 97 -4.89 10.79 -13.50
N GLU A 98 -5.43 11.01 -14.69
CA GLU A 98 -6.23 12.18 -15.03
C GLU A 98 -7.53 12.18 -14.22
N VAL A 99 -8.22 11.03 -14.14
CA VAL A 99 -9.44 10.88 -13.32
C VAL A 99 -9.14 11.12 -11.84
N LEU A 100 -8.02 10.61 -11.31
CA LEU A 100 -7.61 10.88 -9.93
C LEU A 100 -7.40 12.38 -9.68
N GLN A 101 -6.69 13.06 -10.59
CA GLN A 101 -6.41 14.50 -10.45
C GLN A 101 -7.67 15.34 -10.59
N GLU A 102 -8.55 15.00 -11.53
CA GLU A 102 -9.84 15.64 -11.73
C GLU A 102 -10.70 15.54 -10.47
N ARG A 103 -10.90 14.34 -9.92
CA ARG A 103 -11.67 14.15 -8.68
C ARG A 103 -11.08 14.94 -7.50
N ARG A 104 -9.74 14.95 -7.37
CA ARG A 104 -9.05 15.75 -6.34
C ARG A 104 -9.32 17.24 -6.48
N SER A 105 -9.27 17.79 -7.69
CA SER A 105 -9.56 19.21 -7.94
C SER A 105 -10.98 19.60 -7.54
N HIS A 106 -11.97 18.74 -7.81
CA HIS A 106 -13.38 18.99 -7.46
C HIS A 106 -13.64 19.04 -5.95
N CYS A 107 -12.83 18.36 -5.14
CA CYS A 107 -12.99 18.31 -3.68
C CYS A 107 -12.00 19.20 -2.92
N GLU A 108 -11.19 20.02 -3.60
CA GLU A 108 -10.14 20.84 -2.96
C GLU A 108 -10.71 21.77 -1.87
N ASN A 109 -11.88 22.36 -2.12
CA ASN A 109 -12.54 23.32 -1.25
C ASN A 109 -13.89 22.83 -0.69
N GLN A 110 -14.25 21.57 -0.92
CA GLN A 110 -15.54 21.00 -0.50
C GLN A 110 -15.34 19.68 0.22
N ASN A 111 -16.18 19.40 1.23
CA ASN A 111 -16.11 18.17 2.02
C ASN A 111 -16.82 17.00 1.29
N THR A 112 -16.43 16.77 0.04
CA THR A 112 -16.98 15.75 -0.86
C THR A 112 -15.90 14.77 -1.29
N ASP A 113 -16.31 13.58 -1.70
CA ASP A 113 -15.43 12.53 -2.23
C ASP A 113 -14.16 12.24 -1.40
N PRO A 114 -14.28 11.96 -0.09
CA PRO A 114 -13.14 11.80 0.79
C PRO A 114 -12.18 10.67 0.39
N ILE A 115 -12.59 9.72 -0.45
CA ILE A 115 -11.72 8.61 -0.86
C ILE A 115 -10.48 9.10 -1.64
N VAL A 116 -10.59 10.17 -2.43
CA VAL A 116 -9.47 10.68 -3.25
C VAL A 116 -8.61 11.71 -2.52
N TRP A 117 -8.97 12.09 -1.29
CA TRP A 117 -8.30 13.15 -0.56
C TRP A 117 -6.83 12.83 -0.35
N THR A 118 -5.98 13.82 -0.65
CA THR A 118 -4.57 13.80 -0.25
C THR A 118 -4.45 13.99 1.26
N SER A 119 -3.31 13.62 1.82
CA SER A 119 -2.95 13.90 3.22
C SER A 119 -3.04 15.40 3.52
N GLN A 120 -2.63 16.26 2.57
CA GLN A 120 -2.82 17.71 2.66
C GLN A 120 -4.28 18.13 2.75
N ARG A 121 -5.15 17.51 1.94
CA ARG A 121 -6.59 17.78 1.99
C ARG A 121 -7.23 17.34 3.31
N VAL A 122 -6.79 16.21 3.87
CA VAL A 122 -7.19 15.75 5.22
C VAL A 122 -6.72 16.76 6.28
N MET A 123 -5.47 17.20 6.24
CA MET A 123 -4.95 18.22 7.16
C MET A 123 -5.71 19.55 7.05
N LYS A 124 -6.12 19.94 5.84
CA LYS A 124 -7.00 21.09 5.63
C LYS A 124 -8.35 20.90 6.32
N TRP A 125 -9.00 19.74 6.13
CA TRP A 125 -10.27 19.45 6.79
C TRP A 125 -10.16 19.52 8.32
N ILE A 126 -9.08 18.96 8.91
CA ILE A 126 -8.84 19.05 10.36
C ILE A 126 -8.74 20.51 10.83
N ARG A 127 -8.13 21.40 10.05
CA ARG A 127 -8.11 22.84 10.36
C ARG A 127 -9.50 23.46 10.25
N ASP A 128 -10.26 23.09 9.23
CA ASP A 128 -11.60 23.64 8.96
C ASP A 128 -12.63 23.24 10.04
N ILE A 129 -12.41 22.13 10.76
CA ILE A 129 -13.23 21.69 11.90
C ILE A 129 -12.68 22.15 13.25
N ASP A 130 -11.88 23.23 13.28
CA ASP A 130 -11.31 23.84 14.50
C ASP A 130 -10.33 22.96 15.30
N LEU A 131 -9.70 21.97 14.67
CA LEU A 131 -8.70 21.09 15.31
C LEU A 131 -7.26 21.40 14.87
N LYS A 132 -6.99 22.66 14.48
CA LYS A 132 -5.69 23.10 13.93
C LYS A 132 -4.47 22.80 14.80
N GLU A 133 -4.62 22.78 16.12
CA GLU A 133 -3.54 22.51 17.08
C GLU A 133 -3.00 21.06 17.02
N TYR A 134 -3.74 20.13 16.40
CA TYR A 134 -3.37 18.72 16.30
C TYR A 134 -2.83 18.32 14.92
N VAL A 135 -2.86 19.22 13.93
CA VAL A 135 -2.65 18.90 12.51
C VAL A 135 -1.25 18.39 12.22
N ASP A 136 -0.23 18.96 12.86
CA ASP A 136 1.17 18.63 12.59
C ASP A 136 1.47 17.15 12.90
N SER A 137 0.70 16.52 13.79
CA SER A 137 0.77 15.08 14.07
C SER A 137 0.48 14.21 12.85
N LEU A 138 -0.25 14.73 11.85
CA LEU A 138 -0.52 14.01 10.61
C LEU A 138 0.62 14.08 9.59
N GLN A 139 1.62 14.95 9.81
CA GLN A 139 2.77 15.02 8.91
C GLN A 139 3.53 13.68 8.90
N ASN A 140 3.77 13.14 7.71
CA ASN A 140 4.45 11.85 7.50
C ASN A 140 3.72 10.63 8.12
N SER A 141 2.44 10.77 8.50
CA SER A 141 1.65 9.72 9.17
C SER A 141 1.10 8.66 8.21
N GLY A 142 0.99 8.99 6.93
CA GLY A 142 0.29 8.19 5.93
C GLY A 142 -1.24 8.27 5.99
N VAL A 143 -1.83 9.17 6.79
CA VAL A 143 -3.28 9.39 6.80
C VAL A 143 -3.69 10.20 5.57
N HIS A 144 -4.55 9.60 4.75
CA HIS A 144 -5.13 10.18 3.53
C HIS A 144 -6.52 9.58 3.27
N GLY A 145 -7.20 10.01 2.20
CA GLY A 145 -8.58 9.66 1.90
C GLY A 145 -8.91 8.16 1.83
N ALA A 146 -8.07 7.39 1.13
CA ALA A 146 -8.26 5.94 1.04
C ALA A 146 -8.18 5.25 2.41
N VAL A 147 -7.30 5.71 3.31
CA VAL A 147 -7.27 5.21 4.70
C VAL A 147 -8.57 5.54 5.44
N LEU A 148 -9.12 6.75 5.25
CA LEU A 148 -10.37 7.15 5.91
C LEU A 148 -11.59 6.35 5.47
N VAL A 149 -11.62 5.93 4.20
CA VAL A 149 -12.83 5.36 3.58
C VAL A 149 -12.75 3.84 3.43
N LEU A 150 -11.57 3.31 3.08
CA LEU A 150 -11.40 1.89 2.73
C LEU A 150 -10.96 1.01 3.89
N GLU A 151 -10.33 1.56 4.95
CA GLU A 151 -9.88 0.77 6.10
C GLU A 151 -10.94 0.70 7.20
N PRO A 152 -11.62 -0.45 7.41
CA PRO A 152 -12.69 -0.55 8.40
C PRO A 152 -12.18 -0.38 9.84
N ALA A 153 -10.90 -0.69 10.10
CA ALA A 153 -10.29 -0.48 11.40
C ALA A 153 -9.89 0.99 11.66
N PHE A 154 -9.93 1.87 10.66
CA PHE A 154 -9.60 3.28 10.81
C PHE A 154 -10.84 4.10 11.19
N HIS A 155 -11.26 3.96 12.44
CA HIS A 155 -12.39 4.70 13.02
C HIS A 155 -11.93 5.96 13.78
N THR A 156 -12.86 6.72 14.37
CA THR A 156 -12.58 7.98 15.07
C THR A 156 -11.46 7.88 16.11
N GLU A 157 -11.42 6.80 16.89
CA GLU A 157 -10.34 6.58 17.87
C GLU A 157 -8.97 6.43 17.19
N ALA A 158 -8.89 5.74 16.04
CA ALA A 158 -7.66 5.63 15.29
C ALA A 158 -7.19 7.01 14.79
N MET A 159 -8.11 7.81 14.24
CA MET A 159 -7.83 9.20 13.85
C MET A 159 -7.39 10.07 15.04
N ALA A 160 -8.08 9.98 16.18
CA ALA A 160 -7.74 10.73 17.38
C ALA A 160 -6.33 10.38 17.89
N ASN A 161 -5.94 9.10 17.81
CA ASN A 161 -4.60 8.65 18.14
C ASN A 161 -3.56 9.17 17.13
N SER A 162 -3.87 9.18 15.83
CA SER A 162 -2.99 9.78 14.80
C SER A 162 -2.80 11.29 14.99
N LEU A 163 -3.83 11.99 15.49
CA LEU A 163 -3.78 13.42 15.82
C LEU A 163 -3.10 13.70 17.17
N GLY A 164 -2.81 12.66 17.96
CA GLY A 164 -2.25 12.81 19.31
C GLY A 164 -3.24 13.37 20.34
N ILE A 165 -4.54 13.28 20.10
CA ILE A 165 -5.58 13.76 21.03
C ILE A 165 -5.70 12.76 22.19
N PRO A 166 -5.39 13.15 23.45
CA PRO A 166 -5.48 12.24 24.58
C PRO A 166 -6.91 11.74 24.83
N SER A 167 -7.05 10.53 25.38
CA SER A 167 -8.36 9.94 25.72
C SER A 167 -9.15 10.78 26.72
N SER A 168 -8.48 11.57 27.57
CA SER A 168 -9.11 12.49 28.53
C SER A 168 -9.80 13.70 27.88
N LYS A 169 -9.46 14.08 26.64
CA LYS A 169 -10.09 15.20 25.92
C LYS A 169 -11.40 14.77 25.25
N HIS A 170 -12.36 14.30 26.05
CA HIS A 170 -13.61 13.70 25.55
C HIS A 170 -14.44 14.62 24.65
N ILE A 171 -14.49 15.93 24.95
CA ILE A 171 -15.23 16.90 24.12
C ILE A 171 -14.63 17.01 22.72
N VAL A 172 -13.30 17.09 22.62
CA VAL A 172 -12.57 17.17 21.34
C VAL A 172 -12.77 15.89 20.53
N ARG A 173 -12.68 14.72 21.20
CA ARG A 173 -12.91 13.43 20.55
C ARG A 173 -14.35 13.24 20.08
N ARG A 174 -15.33 13.72 20.84
CA ARG A 174 -16.74 13.73 20.43
C ARG A 174 -16.97 14.63 19.22
N HIS A 175 -16.39 15.83 19.21
CA HIS A 175 -16.42 16.73 18.05
C HIS A 175 -15.85 16.06 16.79
N LEU A 176 -14.65 15.48 16.89
CA LEU A 176 -14.04 14.74 15.79
C LEU A 176 -14.91 13.58 15.29
N MET A 177 -15.60 12.88 16.20
CA MET A 177 -16.53 11.80 15.85
C MET A 177 -17.70 12.30 15.01
N GLU A 178 -18.33 13.40 15.42
CA GLU A 178 -19.49 14.01 14.75
C GLU A 178 -19.09 14.49 13.34
N GLU A 179 -17.95 15.18 13.23
CA GLU A 179 -17.41 15.67 11.96
C GLU A 179 -17.00 14.53 11.02
N MET A 180 -16.30 13.50 11.52
CA MET A 180 -15.90 12.34 10.71
C MET A 180 -17.11 11.56 10.22
N ARG A 181 -18.16 11.44 11.05
CA ARG A 181 -19.43 10.82 10.65
C ARG A 181 -20.10 11.62 9.55
N ALA A 182 -20.19 12.95 9.68
CA ALA A 182 -20.77 13.83 8.66
C ALA A 182 -20.03 13.70 7.31
N LEU A 183 -18.69 13.68 7.36
CA LEU A 183 -17.85 13.51 6.18
C LEU A 183 -18.09 12.18 5.45
N ILE A 184 -18.08 11.06 6.18
CA ILE A 184 -18.23 9.72 5.59
C ILE A 184 -19.67 9.47 5.13
N SER A 185 -20.67 9.98 5.86
CA SER A 185 -22.07 9.85 5.47
C SER A 185 -22.37 10.57 4.16
N SER A 186 -21.79 11.76 3.94
CA SER A 186 -21.86 12.49 2.67
C SER A 186 -21.24 11.70 1.51
N ALA A 187 -20.11 11.01 1.77
CA ALA A 187 -19.39 10.23 0.76
C ALA A 187 -20.17 9.04 0.20
N ARG A 188 -20.95 8.35 1.05
CA ARG A 188 -21.71 7.16 0.65
C ARG A 188 -22.87 7.47 -0.29
N VAL A 189 -23.40 8.70 -0.24
CA VAL A 189 -24.45 9.16 -1.17
C VAL A 189 -23.88 9.36 -2.58
N GLY A 190 -22.63 9.83 -2.70
CA GLY A 190 -21.96 10.02 -4.00
C GLY A 190 -21.57 8.72 -4.71
N LEU A 191 -21.18 7.68 -3.96
CA LEU A 191 -20.84 6.37 -4.53
C LEU A 191 -22.04 5.68 -5.19
N GLN A 192 -23.27 5.91 -4.72
CA GLN A 192 -24.47 5.36 -5.37
C GLN A 192 -24.81 6.08 -6.68
N GLN A 193 -24.52 7.37 -6.82
CA GLN A 193 -24.83 8.13 -8.05
C GLN A 193 -23.78 7.96 -9.15
N GLY A 194 -22.52 7.68 -8.79
CA GLY A 194 -21.43 7.48 -9.75
C GLY A 194 -21.33 6.06 -10.32
N PHE A 195 -21.83 5.03 -9.61
CA PHE A 195 -21.69 3.63 -10.02
C PHE A 195 -22.84 3.10 -10.89
N GLU A 196 -24.00 3.75 -10.93
CA GLU A 196 -25.13 3.29 -11.76
C GLU A 196 -24.96 3.53 -13.27
N ARG A 197 -23.97 4.34 -13.69
CA ARG A 197 -23.78 4.63 -15.13
C ARG A 197 -22.86 3.67 -15.88
N SER A 198 -22.27 2.66 -15.22
CA SER A 198 -21.21 1.87 -15.87
C SER A 198 -21.21 0.36 -15.60
N ILE A 199 -22.19 -0.23 -14.90
CA ILE A 199 -22.18 -1.68 -14.62
C ILE A 199 -23.58 -2.31 -14.80
N PRO A 200 -23.73 -3.37 -15.64
CA PRO A 200 -24.98 -4.13 -15.72
C PRO A 200 -25.22 -4.94 -14.42
N PRO A 201 -26.48 -5.21 -14.05
CA PRO A 201 -26.82 -5.69 -12.72
C PRO A 201 -26.59 -7.20 -12.59
N THR A 202 -25.35 -7.64 -12.40
CA THR A 202 -25.06 -8.94 -11.81
C THR A 202 -23.64 -8.94 -11.29
N VAL A 203 -23.43 -8.65 -9.99
CA VAL A 203 -22.68 -9.45 -9.02
C VAL A 203 -22.85 -8.74 -7.67
N ILE A 204 -23.92 -9.06 -6.94
CA ILE A 204 -24.01 -8.79 -5.50
C ILE A 204 -23.81 -10.12 -4.77
N LEU A 205 -22.70 -10.17 -4.04
CA LEU A 205 -22.50 -10.91 -2.79
C LEU A 205 -22.51 -12.45 -2.84
N GLN A 206 -21.32 -13.06 -2.97
CA GLN A 206 -21.07 -14.33 -2.30
C GLN A 206 -19.59 -14.46 -1.90
N GLY A 207 -19.33 -14.33 -0.61
CA GLY A 207 -17.98 -14.44 -0.03
C GLY A 207 -17.97 -14.38 1.49
N SER A 208 -19.01 -14.90 2.15
CA SER A 208 -19.02 -15.11 3.60
C SER A 208 -18.23 -16.37 3.92
N LEU A 209 -16.97 -16.22 4.36
CA LEU A 209 -16.23 -17.30 5.02
C LEU A 209 -16.44 -17.22 6.53
N GLY A 210 -17.40 -18.03 6.99
CA GLY A 210 -17.20 -18.98 8.09
C GLY A 210 -16.84 -18.40 9.46
N ARG A 211 -17.83 -17.83 10.15
CA ARG A 211 -17.84 -17.79 11.62
C ARG A 211 -18.57 -19.05 12.11
N LEU A 212 -17.83 -20.11 12.42
CA LEU A 212 -18.36 -21.29 13.11
C LEU A 212 -18.36 -21.04 14.62
N SER A 213 -19.54 -20.97 15.25
CA SER A 213 -19.87 -21.74 16.46
C SER A 213 -21.20 -21.27 17.08
N SER A 214 -21.97 -22.25 17.55
CA SER A 214 -23.09 -22.20 18.51
C SER A 214 -24.53 -22.17 17.98
N SER A 215 -25.10 -23.37 17.92
CA SER A 215 -26.51 -23.74 18.09
C SER A 215 -26.48 -25.18 18.61
N MET A 216 -27.23 -25.69 19.58
CA MET A 216 -28.49 -25.32 20.23
C MET A 216 -28.54 -25.99 21.62
N ARG A 217 -29.52 -25.59 22.42
CA ARG A 217 -29.85 -26.05 23.79
C ARG A 217 -30.36 -27.52 23.86
N ARG A 218 -29.88 -28.25 24.89
CA ARG A 218 -30.53 -29.12 25.94
C ARG A 218 -31.84 -29.90 25.61
N PRO A 219 -32.04 -31.11 26.18
CA PRO A 219 -32.50 -31.27 27.58
C PRO A 219 -31.92 -32.45 28.40
N SER A 220 -32.30 -32.43 29.69
CA SER A 220 -31.89 -33.17 30.89
C SER A 220 -32.24 -34.66 30.98
N ALA A 221 -31.44 -35.42 31.74
CA ALA A 221 -31.87 -36.55 32.58
C ALA A 221 -30.81 -36.86 33.66
N ASP A 222 -31.29 -37.43 34.76
CA ASP A 222 -30.70 -37.59 36.10
C ASP A 222 -29.59 -38.64 36.27
N GLU A 223 -29.06 -38.66 37.51
CA GLU A 223 -28.56 -39.81 38.29
C GLU A 223 -27.05 -39.96 38.60
N HIS A 224 -26.78 -39.77 39.91
CA HIS A 224 -26.02 -40.62 40.86
C HIS A 224 -24.54 -41.02 40.68
N SER A 225 -23.79 -40.69 41.75
CA SER A 225 -22.83 -41.53 42.50
C SER A 225 -21.36 -41.74 42.07
N LEU A 226 -20.50 -41.21 42.96
CA LEU A 226 -19.36 -41.86 43.66
C LEU A 226 -18.08 -42.35 42.93
N LYS A 227 -16.96 -41.84 43.49
CA LYS A 227 -15.65 -42.49 43.78
C LYS A 227 -14.76 -42.98 42.62
N GLY A 228 -13.46 -42.68 42.74
CA GLY A 228 -12.40 -43.51 42.16
C GLY A 228 -11.06 -42.80 41.99
N ARG A 229 -9.98 -43.41 42.50
CA ARG A 229 -8.63 -42.87 42.62
C ARG A 229 -7.68 -43.62 41.67
N ALA A 230 -6.67 -42.90 41.15
CA ALA A 230 -5.34 -43.32 40.67
C ALA A 230 -5.17 -44.29 39.47
N GLY A 231 -4.20 -43.93 38.61
CA GLY A 231 -3.52 -44.84 37.67
C GLY A 231 -2.50 -44.11 36.78
N LYS A 232 -1.19 -44.38 36.98
CA LYS A 232 -0.01 -44.01 36.15
C LYS A 232 -0.01 -44.82 34.80
N PRO A 233 0.98 -44.79 33.84
CA PRO A 233 2.43 -44.48 33.96
C PRO A 233 3.11 -43.89 32.65
N PRO A 234 4.41 -44.14 32.28
CA PRO A 234 5.40 -43.07 31.97
C PRO A 234 6.15 -43.26 30.60
N LEU A 235 7.36 -42.66 30.44
CA LEU A 235 8.41 -42.75 29.37
C LEU A 235 8.56 -41.45 28.55
N SER A 236 9.74 -40.93 28.16
CA SER A 236 11.12 -41.45 28.11
C SER A 236 12.19 -40.33 27.94
N LYS A 237 13.37 -40.61 28.52
CA LYS A 237 14.77 -40.33 28.14
C LYS A 237 15.15 -39.09 27.28
N ALA A 238 16.02 -38.26 27.87
CA ALA A 238 16.90 -37.29 27.20
C ALA A 238 18.27 -37.94 26.89
N PHE A 239 18.88 -37.58 25.74
CA PHE A 239 20.29 -37.82 25.47
C PHE A 239 20.95 -36.59 24.83
N SER A 240 22.20 -36.43 25.22
CA SER A 240 23.11 -35.30 25.07
C SER A 240 23.60 -35.06 23.64
N GLY A 241 23.75 -33.79 23.26
CA GLY A 241 24.46 -33.36 22.04
C GLY A 241 25.91 -32.99 22.35
N LYS A 242 26.84 -33.51 21.53
CA LYS A 242 28.25 -33.09 21.47
C LYS A 242 28.58 -32.65 20.04
N GLU A 243 29.20 -31.48 19.93
CA GLU A 243 30.01 -30.98 18.80
C GLU A 243 31.15 -31.95 18.42
N PRO A 244 31.71 -31.86 17.19
CA PRO A 244 33.00 -31.17 17.05
C PRO A 244 33.27 -30.44 15.71
N ASP A 245 33.85 -29.24 15.81
CA ASP A 245 35.20 -28.82 15.39
C ASP A 245 35.75 -29.09 13.95
N GLY A 246 36.01 -27.99 13.22
CA GLY A 246 37.28 -27.62 12.57
C GLY A 246 37.92 -28.42 11.41
N ARG A 247 38.19 -27.76 10.26
CA ARG A 247 39.55 -27.44 9.71
C ARG A 247 39.58 -27.13 8.18
N TYR A 248 40.24 -26.01 7.85
CA TYR A 248 41.24 -25.75 6.79
C TYR A 248 41.31 -26.62 5.50
N ASN A 249 41.24 -25.99 4.31
CA ASN A 249 42.41 -25.70 3.43
C ASN A 249 42.03 -25.33 1.97
N SER A 250 42.59 -24.19 1.52
CA SER A 250 43.42 -23.94 0.33
C SER A 250 43.06 -24.47 -1.08
N LEU A 251 43.10 -23.51 -2.03
CA LEU A 251 43.19 -23.62 -3.50
C LEU A 251 44.42 -24.43 -3.97
N PRO A 252 44.42 -24.84 -5.26
CA PRO A 252 45.44 -24.28 -6.16
C PRO A 252 44.92 -23.87 -7.55
N ARG A 253 45.82 -23.18 -8.24
CA ARG A 253 45.73 -22.46 -9.52
C ARG A 253 46.43 -23.26 -10.63
N GLU A 254 46.21 -22.82 -11.88
CA GLU A 254 46.82 -23.22 -13.19
C GLU A 254 45.92 -24.11 -14.07
N GLY A 255 45.78 -23.92 -15.39
CA GLY A 255 46.61 -23.18 -16.34
C GLY A 255 45.89 -22.82 -17.65
N ARG A 256 46.69 -22.24 -18.55
CA ARG A 256 46.41 -21.49 -19.78
C ARG A 256 45.68 -22.27 -20.90
N GLY A 257 45.03 -21.52 -21.79
CA GLY A 257 44.69 -21.95 -23.15
C GLY A 257 44.00 -20.84 -23.95
N GLU A 258 44.51 -20.57 -25.14
CA GLU A 258 44.34 -19.39 -25.99
C GLU A 258 43.00 -19.26 -26.72
N GLY A 259 42.68 -18.04 -27.20
CA GLY A 259 41.64 -17.81 -28.21
C GLY A 259 41.18 -16.36 -28.34
N ARG A 260 41.86 -15.55 -29.18
CA ARG A 260 41.32 -14.28 -29.69
C ARG A 260 40.17 -14.55 -30.67
N PRO A 261 39.28 -13.56 -30.86
CA PRO A 261 39.12 -13.08 -32.23
C PRO A 261 39.07 -11.55 -32.37
N HIS A 262 39.32 -11.13 -33.61
CA HIS A 262 39.51 -9.78 -34.12
C HIS A 262 38.25 -8.89 -34.07
N LYS A 263 38.50 -7.58 -33.88
CA LYS A 263 37.62 -6.45 -34.23
C LYS A 263 37.46 -6.31 -35.75
N PRO A 264 36.36 -5.72 -36.21
CA PRO A 264 36.46 -4.63 -37.17
C PRO A 264 35.68 -3.37 -36.76
N GLU A 265 36.11 -2.29 -37.40
CA GLU A 265 35.78 -0.88 -37.23
C GLU A 265 34.34 -0.49 -37.60
N GLY A 266 33.89 0.66 -37.10
CA GLY A 266 32.73 1.37 -37.66
C GLY A 266 31.94 2.20 -36.66
N SER A 267 32.51 3.30 -36.15
CA SER A 267 31.77 4.31 -35.38
C SER A 267 31.31 5.44 -36.31
N PRO A 268 30.01 5.77 -36.39
CA PRO A 268 29.56 6.98 -37.06
C PRO A 268 29.76 8.20 -36.16
N LYS A 269 30.46 9.21 -36.69
CA LYS A 269 30.62 10.54 -36.07
C LYS A 269 29.27 11.27 -36.13
N HIS A 270 28.65 11.55 -34.99
CA HIS A 270 27.59 12.57 -34.92
C HIS A 270 28.24 13.94 -34.75
N SER A 271 28.09 14.77 -35.79
CA SER A 271 28.39 16.20 -35.76
C SER A 271 27.42 16.89 -34.79
N PHE A 272 27.97 17.56 -33.78
CA PHE A 272 27.24 18.53 -32.97
C PHE A 272 27.02 19.78 -33.82
N THR A 273 25.76 20.13 -34.08
CA THR A 273 25.38 21.48 -34.51
C THR A 273 25.09 22.33 -33.27
N GLU A 274 25.69 23.51 -33.32
CA GLU A 274 25.81 24.53 -32.29
C GLU A 274 24.46 25.16 -31.92
N ILE A 275 24.31 25.49 -30.64
CA ILE A 275 23.15 26.16 -30.06
C ILE A 275 23.37 27.67 -30.22
N GLU A 276 22.55 28.34 -31.04
CA GLU A 276 22.43 29.80 -31.00
C GLU A 276 21.46 30.21 -29.89
N VAL A 277 22.01 30.83 -28.85
CA VAL A 277 21.26 31.55 -27.82
C VAL A 277 21.09 32.99 -28.30
N THR A 278 19.87 33.40 -28.61
CA THR A 278 19.53 34.82 -28.79
C THR A 278 18.81 35.32 -27.55
N ASN A 279 19.44 36.26 -26.85
CA ASN A 279 18.82 37.07 -25.81
C ASN A 279 18.03 38.21 -26.46
N VAL A 280 16.71 38.25 -26.25
CA VAL A 280 15.90 39.48 -26.17
C VAL A 280 14.81 39.24 -25.13
#